data_AF-A0A7S2E700-F1
#
_entry.id   AF-A0A7S2E700-F1
#
_cell.length_a   1.000
_cell.length_b   1.000
_cell.length_c   1.000
_cell.angle_alpha   90.00
_cell.angle_beta   90.00
_cell.angle_gamma   90.00
#
_symmetry.space_group_name_H-M   'P 1'
#
loop_
_entity.id
_entity.type
_entity.pdbx_description
1 polymer ?
#
loop_
_entity_poly.entity_id
_entity_poly.type
_entity_poly.pdbx_seq_one_letter_code
_entity_poly.pdbx_strand_id
1 'polypeptide(L)'
;MHNIECLGRGPRENYPDRKSCADMGVWRTTPSEMGYDYIVPGENGNRTDCSWVKFGHGSGSLAIVAGRGSAPFSIGPEGGSAQEGKHNAPPSSFNFSAGLHTQ
;
A
#
# COMPACT_ATOMS: atom_id res chain seq x y z
N MET A 1 12.46 11.00 -0.10
CA MET A 1 11.28 11.89 0.05
C MET A 1 10.08 10.97 0.20
N HIS A 2 9.33 11.02 1.32
CA HIS A 2 8.15 10.17 1.51
C HIS A 2 7.00 10.73 0.66
N ASN A 3 6.62 10.02 -0.38
CA ASN A 3 5.58 10.40 -1.33
C ASN A 3 4.23 9.74 -1.02
N ILE A 4 4.15 8.91 0.02
CA ILE A 4 2.90 8.29 0.47
C ILE A 4 2.66 8.63 1.94
N GLU A 5 1.44 9.03 2.25
CA GLU A 5 0.94 9.22 3.60
C GLU A 5 -0.43 8.54 3.73
N CYS A 6 -0.69 7.80 4.81
CA CYS A 6 -1.99 7.17 5.02
C CYS A 6 -2.42 7.21 6.49
N LEU A 7 -3.74 7.20 6.72
CA LEU A 7 -4.34 6.98 8.03
C LEU A 7 -4.93 5.58 8.08
N GLY A 8 -4.39 4.73 8.96
CA GLY A 8 -4.83 3.35 9.16
C GLY A 8 -3.84 2.55 9.99
N ARG A 9 -3.85 1.22 9.82
CA ARG A 9 -2.93 0.33 10.54
C ARG A 9 -1.53 0.30 9.93
N GLY A 10 -0.52 0.42 10.78
CA GLY A 10 0.89 0.41 10.37
C GLY A 10 1.86 0.31 11.56
N PRO A 11 3.16 0.59 11.35
CA PRO A 11 3.81 1.05 10.12
C PRO A 11 4.17 -0.07 9.13
N ARG A 12 3.90 -1.34 9.46
CA ARG A 12 4.20 -2.49 8.60
C ARG A 12 2.95 -3.06 7.93
N GLU A 13 3.19 -3.90 6.94
CA GLU A 13 2.17 -4.71 6.29
C GLU A 13 1.33 -5.49 7.31
N ASN A 14 0.02 -5.51 7.08
CA ASN A 14 -0.94 -6.24 7.90
C ASN A 14 -2.11 -6.73 7.05
N TYR A 15 -2.76 -7.80 7.52
CA TYR A 15 -3.89 -8.46 6.86
C TYR A 15 -5.07 -8.58 7.83
N PRO A 16 -6.32 -8.77 7.36
CA PRO A 16 -7.50 -8.83 8.22
C PRO A 16 -7.40 -9.84 9.37
N ASP A 17 -6.76 -10.98 9.12
CA ASP A 17 -6.46 -12.05 10.06
C ASP A 17 -5.18 -11.80 10.89
N ARG A 18 -4.32 -10.86 10.49
CA ARG A 18 -3.04 -10.53 11.14
C ARG A 18 -2.79 -9.02 11.27
N LYS A 19 -3.66 -8.33 12.01
CA LYS A 19 -3.57 -6.86 12.22
C LYS A 19 -3.40 -6.40 13.67
N SER A 20 -3.40 -7.31 14.65
CA SER A 20 -3.36 -6.98 16.09
C SER A 20 -2.06 -6.30 16.54
N CYS A 21 -0.95 -6.50 15.82
CA CYS A 21 0.35 -5.88 16.09
C CYS A 21 0.57 -4.56 15.31
N ALA A 22 -0.44 -4.09 14.58
CA ALA A 22 -0.36 -2.87 13.78
C ALA A 22 -1.22 -1.77 14.40
N ASP A 23 -0.58 -0.68 14.79
CA ASP A 23 -1.22 0.45 15.46
C ASP A 23 -1.94 1.35 14.47
N MET A 24 -3.02 1.98 14.94
CA MET A 24 -3.72 3.02 14.21
C MET A 24 -2.93 4.33 14.28
N GLY A 25 -2.68 4.95 13.13
CA GLY A 25 -1.96 6.22 13.08
C GLY A 25 -1.82 6.77 11.67
N VAL A 26 -1.16 7.93 11.60
CA VAL A 26 -0.73 8.52 10.32
C VAL A 26 0.69 8.06 10.01
N TRP A 27 0.84 7.31 8.93
CA TRP A 27 2.12 6.73 8.52
C TRP A 27 2.61 7.40 7.24
N ARG A 28 3.93 7.63 7.13
CA ARG A 28 4.59 8.22 5.96
C ARG A 28 5.67 7.28 5.45
N THR A 29 5.72 7.07 4.14
CA THR A 29 6.59 6.09 3.51
C THR A 29 6.80 6.38 2.02
N THR A 30 7.50 5.47 1.33
CA THR A 30 7.73 5.46 -0.11
C THR A 30 7.19 4.15 -0.72
N PRO A 31 6.99 4.05 -2.05
CA PRO A 31 6.43 2.85 -2.65
C PRO A 31 7.40 1.68 -2.49
N SER A 32 8.71 1.95 -2.51
CA SER A 32 9.78 0.99 -2.29
C SER A 32 9.87 0.42 -0.88
N GLU A 33 9.40 1.17 0.14
CA GLU A 33 9.42 0.74 1.54
C GLU A 33 8.13 0.03 1.97
N MET A 34 7.08 0.11 1.14
CA MET A 34 5.78 -0.50 1.42
C MET A 34 5.76 -1.98 1.10
N GLY A 35 6.46 -2.40 0.04
CA GLY A 35 6.64 -3.80 -0.30
C GLY A 35 7.67 -4.49 0.60
N TYR A 36 7.59 -5.82 0.64
CA TYR A 36 8.58 -6.65 1.33
C TYR A 36 9.17 -7.67 0.35
N ASP A 37 10.50 -7.76 0.30
CA ASP A 37 11.20 -8.67 -0.62
C ASP A 37 11.22 -10.09 -0.05
N TYR A 38 10.12 -10.81 -0.26
CA TYR A 38 10.02 -12.22 0.07
C TYR A 38 10.81 -13.08 -0.91
N ILE A 39 11.43 -14.15 -0.40
CA ILE A 39 12.20 -15.12 -1.21
C ILE A 39 11.34 -15.68 -2.35
N VAL A 40 10.06 -15.95 -2.07
CA VAL A 40 9.06 -16.32 -3.09
C VAL A 40 8.17 -15.09 -3.31
N PRO A 41 8.14 -14.52 -4.54
CA PRO A 41 7.27 -13.41 -4.85
C PRO A 41 5.80 -13.79 -4.64
N GLY A 42 5.02 -12.88 -4.06
CA GLY A 42 3.61 -13.05 -3.75
C GLY A 42 2.93 -11.71 -3.53
N GLU A 43 1.67 -11.73 -3.09
CA GLU A 43 0.98 -10.51 -2.67
C GLU A 43 1.69 -9.90 -1.45
N ASN A 44 1.99 -8.61 -1.52
CA ASN A 44 2.57 -7.87 -0.40
C ASN A 44 2.17 -6.39 -0.40
N GLY A 45 2.55 -5.68 0.67
CA GLY A 45 2.35 -4.24 0.83
C GLY A 45 0.94 -3.84 1.27
N ASN A 46 0.17 -4.78 1.81
CA ASN A 46 -1.20 -4.55 2.28
C ASN A 46 -1.26 -3.75 3.60
N ARG A 47 -2.27 -2.87 3.71
CA ARG A 47 -2.62 -2.09 4.90
C ARG A 47 -4.12 -2.15 5.11
N THR A 48 -4.55 -2.49 6.33
CA THR A 48 -5.97 -2.59 6.69
C THR A 48 -6.46 -1.37 7.48
N ASP A 49 -7.77 -1.27 7.60
CA ASP A 49 -8.49 -0.24 8.34
C ASP A 49 -8.07 1.20 7.93
N CYS A 50 -7.77 1.40 6.63
CA CYS A 50 -7.35 2.69 6.12
C CYS A 50 -8.54 3.59 5.76
N SER A 51 -8.54 4.80 6.31
CA SER A 51 -9.55 5.83 6.03
C SER A 51 -9.19 6.66 4.80
N TRP A 52 -7.90 6.94 4.61
CA TRP A 52 -7.39 7.65 3.45
C TRP A 52 -5.92 7.30 3.16
N VAL A 53 -5.54 7.48 1.90
CA VAL A 53 -4.16 7.43 1.42
C VAL A 53 -3.91 8.63 0.51
N LYS A 54 -2.75 9.25 0.64
CA LYS A 54 -2.32 10.44 -0.10
C LYS A 54 -0.99 10.16 -0.77
N PHE A 55 -0.93 10.44 -2.06
CA PHE A 55 0.25 10.39 -2.91
C PHE A 55 0.72 11.81 -3.19
N GLY A 56 2.00 12.11 -2.99
CA GLY A 56 2.60 13.41 -3.26
C GLY A 56 3.70 13.32 -4.30
N HIS A 57 3.74 14.24 -5.26
CA HIS A 57 4.85 14.34 -6.22
C HIS A 57 5.07 15.81 -6.62
N GLY A 58 6.27 16.34 -6.33
CA GLY A 58 6.58 17.75 -6.54
C GLY A 58 5.64 18.65 -5.72
N SER A 59 4.96 19.59 -6.39
CA SER A 59 3.98 20.50 -5.77
C SER A 59 2.55 19.93 -5.69
N GLY A 60 2.30 18.76 -6.31
CA GLY A 60 0.96 18.16 -6.39
C GLY A 60 0.76 17.01 -5.39
N SER A 61 -0.50 16.78 -5.03
CA SER A 61 -0.90 15.57 -4.30
C SER A 61 -2.27 15.05 -4.74
N LEU A 62 -2.44 13.73 -4.69
CA LEU A 62 -3.69 13.02 -4.92
C LEU A 62 -4.06 12.26 -3.64
N ALA A 63 -5.27 12.46 -3.13
CA ALA A 63 -5.78 11.71 -1.98
C ALA A 63 -6.97 10.85 -2.39
N ILE A 64 -6.96 9.59 -1.94
CA ILE A 64 -8.06 8.64 -2.06
C ILE A 64 -8.63 8.43 -0.66
N VAL A 65 -9.93 8.62 -0.51
CA VAL A 65 -10.64 8.57 0.77
C VAL A 65 -11.69 7.45 0.71
N ALA A 66 -11.75 6.63 1.74
CA ALA A 66 -12.79 5.60 1.85
C ALA A 66 -14.15 6.28 2.01
N GLY A 67 -15.10 5.95 1.12
CA GLY A 67 -16.44 6.57 1.13
C GLY A 67 -17.25 6.24 2.39
N ARG A 68 -17.00 5.10 3.03
CA ARG A 68 -17.60 4.69 4.31
C ARG A 68 -16.59 3.90 5.14
N GLY A 69 -16.41 4.29 6.40
CA GLY A 69 -15.53 3.60 7.34
C GLY A 69 -14.09 3.55 6.85
N SER A 70 -13.61 2.34 6.56
CA SER A 70 -12.24 2.08 6.13
C SER A 70 -12.17 0.94 5.12
N ALA A 71 -11.19 0.97 4.23
CA ALA A 71 -10.91 -0.09 3.27
C ALA A 71 -9.42 -0.46 3.31
N PRO A 72 -9.05 -1.73 3.08
CA PRO A 72 -7.66 -2.08 2.88
C PRO A 72 -7.16 -1.56 1.53
N PHE A 73 -5.87 -1.31 1.47
CA PHE A 73 -5.17 -1.01 0.22
C PHE A 73 -3.80 -1.67 0.22
N SER A 74 -3.28 -1.96 -0.98
CA SER A 74 -1.92 -2.46 -1.17
C SER A 74 -1.16 -1.60 -2.17
N ILE A 75 0.15 -1.46 -1.92
CA ILE A 75 1.09 -0.84 -2.84
C ILE A 75 2.25 -1.80 -3.03
N GLY A 76 2.48 -2.16 -4.28
CA GLY A 76 3.56 -3.05 -4.68
C GLY A 76 4.29 -2.52 -5.91
N PRO A 77 5.44 -3.11 -6.24
CA PRO A 77 6.11 -2.86 -7.51
C PRO A 77 5.20 -3.22 -8.70
N GLU A 78 5.48 -2.64 -9.87
CA GLU A 78 4.86 -3.12 -11.11
C GLU A 78 5.17 -4.61 -11.33
N GLY A 79 4.17 -5.38 -11.78
CA GLY A 79 4.22 -6.85 -11.84
C GLY A 79 3.57 -7.55 -10.63
N GLY A 80 2.56 -6.94 -10.00
CA GLY A 80 1.90 -7.34 -8.75
C GLY A 80 1.08 -8.66 -8.77
N SER A 81 1.48 -9.64 -9.57
CA SER A 81 1.13 -11.04 -9.36
C SER A 81 2.44 -11.83 -9.36
N ALA A 82 2.50 -12.93 -8.62
CA ALA A 82 3.70 -13.77 -8.50
C ALA A 82 4.25 -14.34 -9.84
N GLN A 83 3.80 -13.90 -11.02
CA GLN A 83 4.08 -14.53 -12.30
C GLN A 83 4.41 -13.62 -13.50
N GLU A 84 4.39 -12.29 -13.42
CA GLU A 84 4.65 -11.46 -14.62
C GLU A 84 5.87 -10.53 -14.53
N GLY A 85 6.89 -10.91 -15.31
CA GLY A 85 7.98 -10.11 -15.86
C GLY A 85 8.38 -8.82 -15.14
N LYS A 86 9.48 -8.87 -14.38
CA LYS A 86 10.19 -7.72 -13.80
C LYS A 86 10.76 -6.70 -14.82
N HIS A 87 10.50 -6.85 -16.12
CA HIS A 87 11.24 -6.15 -17.17
C HIS A 87 10.28 -5.28 -18.00
N ASN A 88 10.21 -3.98 -17.67
CA ASN A 88 9.98 -2.81 -18.57
C ASN A 88 9.32 -1.59 -17.91
N ALA A 89 9.04 -1.60 -16.61
CA ALA A 89 8.51 -0.44 -15.90
C ALA A 89 9.56 0.69 -15.78
N PRO A 90 9.21 1.97 -16.00
CA PRO A 90 10.09 3.06 -15.62
C PRO A 90 10.33 3.01 -14.10
N PRO A 91 11.51 3.40 -13.60
CA PRO A 91 11.88 3.30 -12.18
C PRO A 91 11.02 4.13 -11.21
N SER A 92 9.98 4.82 -11.71
CA SER A 92 9.11 5.74 -10.99
C SER A 92 7.64 5.30 -10.86
N SER A 93 7.24 4.13 -11.38
CA SER A 93 5.86 3.66 -11.29
C SER A 93 5.65 2.55 -10.24
N PHE A 94 4.41 2.40 -9.77
CA PHE A 94 3.99 1.41 -8.78
C PHE A 94 2.52 1.04 -8.98
N ASN A 95 2.13 -0.15 -8.51
CA ASN A 95 0.74 -0.57 -8.49
C ASN A 95 0.04 -0.09 -7.22
N PHE A 96 -1.20 0.38 -7.36
CA PHE A 96 -2.09 0.68 -6.25
C PHE A 96 -3.40 -0.08 -6.43
N SER A 97 -3.78 -0.83 -5.40
CA SER A 97 -5.05 -1.54 -5.34
C SER A 97 -5.78 -1.20 -4.05
N ALA A 98 -7.07 -0.92 -4.14
CA ALA A 98 -7.95 -0.75 -2.99
C ALA A 98 -9.26 -1.46 -3.28
N GLY A 99 -9.75 -2.25 -2.32
CA GLY A 99 -10.95 -3.05 -2.51
C GLY A 99 -11.58 -3.42 -1.17
N LEU A 100 -12.90 -3.67 -1.19
CA LEU A 100 -13.59 -4.23 -0.04
C LEU A 100 -13.24 -5.72 0.04
N HIS A 101 -12.36 -6.09 0.98
CA HIS A 101 -12.12 -7.48 1.30
C HIS A 101 -13.34 -8.01 2.05
N THR A 102 -14.28 -8.59 1.32
CA THR A 102 -15.45 -9.27 1.88
C THR A 102 -15.04 -10.73 2.02
N GLN A 103 -15.01 -11.24 3.25
CA GLN A 103 -14.84 -12.67 3.49
C GLN A 103 -16.07 -13.44 3.02
#